data_AF-A0AAV2KPB5-F1
#
_entry.id   AF-A0AAV2KPB5-F1
#
_cell.length_a   1.000
_cell.length_b   1.000
_cell.length_c   1.000
_cell.angle_alpha   90.00
_cell.angle_beta   90.00
_cell.angle_gamma   90.00
#
_symmetry.space_group_name_H-M   'P 1'
#
loop_
_entity.id
_entity.type
_entity.pdbx_description
1 polymer ?
#
loop_
_entity_poly.entity_id
_entity_poly.type
_entity_poly.pdbx_seq_one_letter_code
_entity_poly.pdbx_strand_id
1 'polypeptide(L)'
;MPGLEPGVSLLLLPFLLTHCGSSITPRISFPLGSSSRGLTWFHLQNVRNYSTLLLSPDQRTLYAGAQDAVLELDVSPKDSIQLIRKLEWSPTKKDTEQCSMKGKKVVSMFVHRLVLVFGPPLLSSSLTSSDLLSPHM
;
A
#
# COMPACT_ATOMS: atom_id res chain seq x y z
N MET A 1 -4.80 -49.47 43.96
CA MET A 1 -4.58 -48.66 42.73
C MET A 1 -3.37 -47.77 43.00
N PRO A 2 -2.40 -47.70 42.09
CA PRO A 2 -0.99 -47.39 42.37
C PRO A 2 -0.70 -45.89 42.51
N GLY A 3 0.32 -45.57 43.30
CA GLY A 3 0.85 -44.22 43.49
C GLY A 3 1.47 -43.66 42.22
N LEU A 4 1.22 -42.36 41.99
CA LEU A 4 1.69 -41.62 40.84
C LEU A 4 3.11 -41.10 41.12
N GLU A 5 4.11 -41.74 40.53
CA GLU A 5 5.53 -41.39 40.65
C GLU A 5 5.82 -39.95 40.14
N PRO A 6 6.59 -39.13 40.87
CA PRO A 6 6.82 -37.71 40.55
C PRO A 6 7.57 -37.45 39.23
N GLY A 7 8.25 -38.46 38.68
CA GLY A 7 8.94 -38.36 37.38
C GLY A 7 7.99 -38.29 36.18
N VAL A 8 6.78 -38.85 36.30
CA VAL A 8 5.77 -38.82 35.22
C VAL A 8 5.19 -37.41 35.08
N SER A 9 5.09 -36.66 36.19
CA SER A 9 4.55 -35.30 36.22
C SER A 9 5.42 -34.29 35.45
N LEU A 10 6.75 -34.44 35.52
CA LEU A 10 7.69 -33.49 34.89
C LEU A 10 7.78 -33.67 33.37
N LEU A 11 7.52 -34.88 32.86
CA LEU A 11 7.49 -35.19 31.42
C LEU A 11 6.19 -34.76 30.74
N LEU A 12 5.12 -34.50 31.51
CA LEU A 12 3.84 -34.03 30.99
C LEU A 12 3.80 -32.50 30.79
N LEU A 13 4.59 -31.73 31.55
CA LEU A 13 4.67 -30.27 31.42
C LEU A 13 4.97 -29.75 30.00
N PRO A 14 5.95 -30.27 29.23
CA PRO A 14 6.17 -29.84 27.85
C PRO A 14 5.03 -30.26 26.91
N PHE A 15 4.31 -31.35 27.21
CA PHE A 15 3.17 -31.81 26.43
C PHE A 15 1.95 -30.88 26.58
N LEU A 16 1.73 -30.35 27.79
CA LEU A 16 0.68 -29.35 28.05
C LEU A 16 1.03 -27.96 27.52
N LEU A 17 2.31 -27.55 27.53
CA LEU A 17 2.76 -26.27 26.98
C LEU A 17 2.66 -26.22 25.43
N THR A 18 2.62 -27.38 24.77
CA THR A 18 2.46 -27.48 23.31
C THR A 18 0.99 -27.31 22.87
N HIS A 19 0.05 -27.24 23.82
CA HIS A 19 -1.38 -27.12 23.55
C HIS A 19 -2.00 -25.81 24.06
N CYS A 20 -1.29 -24.70 23.90
CA CYS A 20 -1.89 -23.38 24.02
C CYS A 20 -1.38 -22.48 22.90
N GLY A 21 -2.00 -22.65 21.74
CA GLY A 21 -1.78 -21.82 20.58
C GLY A 21 -2.85 -22.19 19.57
N SER A 22 -4.05 -21.64 19.73
CA SER A 22 -5.04 -21.61 18.65
C SER A 22 -4.48 -20.75 17.52
N SER A 23 -3.50 -21.29 16.80
CA SER A 23 -2.93 -20.67 15.63
C SER A 23 -3.99 -20.72 14.54
N ILE A 24 -4.70 -19.59 14.38
CA ILE A 24 -5.63 -19.36 13.28
C ILE A 24 -4.78 -19.39 12.00
N THR A 25 -4.63 -20.57 11.44
CA THR A 25 -3.89 -20.78 10.20
C THR A 25 -4.84 -20.52 9.04
N PRO A 26 -4.47 -19.69 8.05
CA PRO A 26 -5.32 -19.43 6.89
C PRO A 26 -5.67 -20.75 6.19
N ARG A 27 -6.95 -20.93 5.82
CA ARG A 27 -7.45 -22.18 5.20
C ARG A 27 -6.66 -22.57 3.95
N ILE A 28 -6.23 -21.57 3.17
CA ILE A 28 -5.43 -21.74 1.97
C ILE A 28 -4.42 -20.60 1.93
N SER A 29 -3.14 -20.93 1.72
CA SER A 29 -2.07 -19.96 1.47
C SER A 29 -1.39 -20.31 0.15
N PHE A 30 -0.97 -19.28 -0.57
CA PHE A 30 -0.18 -19.43 -1.79
C PHE A 30 1.14 -18.68 -1.58
N PRO A 31 2.30 -19.34 -1.77
CA PRO A 31 3.56 -18.63 -1.72
C PRO A 31 3.65 -17.63 -2.87
N LEU A 32 4.39 -16.54 -2.66
CA LEU A 32 4.71 -15.59 -3.72
C LEU A 32 5.37 -16.32 -4.89
N GLY A 33 4.85 -16.11 -6.11
CA GLY A 33 5.34 -16.79 -7.31
C GLY A 33 4.70 -18.15 -7.60
N SER A 34 3.67 -18.58 -6.85
CA SER A 34 2.93 -19.79 -7.19
C SER A 34 2.24 -19.66 -8.55
N SER A 35 2.45 -20.62 -9.46
CA SER A 35 1.80 -20.69 -10.77
C SER A 35 0.27 -20.87 -10.68
N SER A 36 -0.23 -21.39 -9.55
CA SER A 36 -1.65 -21.61 -9.32
C SER A 36 -2.45 -20.33 -9.11
N ARG A 37 -1.80 -19.22 -8.71
CA ARG A 37 -2.38 -17.89 -8.63
C ARG A 37 -1.35 -16.84 -9.05
N GLY A 38 -1.38 -16.48 -10.34
CA GLY A 38 -0.60 -15.36 -10.85
C GLY A 38 -0.95 -14.05 -10.14
N LEU A 39 0.06 -13.28 -9.79
CA LEU A 39 -0.07 -11.93 -9.26
C LEU A 39 0.57 -10.96 -10.24
N THR A 40 -0.17 -9.93 -10.61
CA THR A 40 0.33 -8.82 -11.43
C THR A 40 0.88 -7.74 -10.52
N TRP A 41 2.10 -7.29 -10.80
CA TRP A 41 2.79 -6.29 -9.99
C TRP A 41 3.12 -5.08 -10.87
N PHE A 42 3.03 -3.90 -10.28
CA PHE A 42 3.50 -2.67 -10.89
C PHE A 42 4.60 -2.06 -10.01
N HIS A 43 5.68 -1.62 -10.64
CA HIS A 43 6.76 -0.91 -9.96
C HIS A 43 7.39 0.10 -10.92
N LEU A 44 7.53 1.34 -10.46
CA LEU A 44 8.21 2.40 -11.19
C LEU A 44 9.48 2.82 -10.43
N GLN A 45 10.59 2.98 -11.15
CA GLN A 45 11.85 3.44 -10.56
C GLN A 45 11.67 4.81 -9.91
N ASN A 46 12.33 5.00 -8.76
CA ASN A 46 12.28 6.23 -7.96
C ASN A 46 10.89 6.62 -7.42
N VAL A 47 9.90 5.71 -7.47
CA VAL A 47 8.60 5.90 -6.82
C VAL A 47 8.41 4.83 -5.75
N ARG A 48 8.11 5.27 -4.53
CA ARG A 48 7.96 4.40 -3.35
C ARG A 48 6.66 4.74 -2.61
N ASN A 49 6.28 3.91 -1.64
CA ASN A 49 5.14 4.13 -0.74
C ASN A 49 3.82 4.46 -1.46
N TYR A 50 3.34 3.50 -2.25
CA TYR A 50 2.02 3.53 -2.85
C TYR A 50 0.98 3.36 -1.73
N SER A 51 0.43 4.47 -1.23
CA SER A 51 -0.41 4.48 -0.01
C SER A 51 -1.87 4.87 -0.28
N THR A 52 -2.16 5.46 -1.44
CA THR A 52 -3.51 5.86 -1.84
C THR A 52 -3.85 5.22 -3.18
N LEU A 53 -5.01 4.59 -3.29
CA LEU A 53 -5.47 3.92 -4.50
C LEU A 53 -6.90 4.38 -4.80
N LEU A 54 -7.15 4.79 -6.04
CA LEU A 54 -8.47 5.19 -6.51
C LEU A 54 -8.73 4.59 -7.89
N LEU A 55 -9.69 3.69 -7.98
CA LEU A 55 -10.11 3.07 -9.23
C LEU A 55 -11.16 3.95 -9.92
N SER A 56 -11.03 4.14 -11.23
CA SER A 56 -12.01 4.86 -12.04
C SER A 56 -13.37 4.14 -12.09
N PRO A 57 -14.47 4.88 -12.30
CA PRO A 57 -15.80 4.28 -12.40
C PRO A 57 -15.95 3.24 -13.52
N ASP A 58 -15.20 3.40 -14.62
CA ASP A 58 -15.17 2.46 -15.74
C ASP A 58 -14.24 1.26 -15.52
N GLN A 59 -13.58 1.18 -14.35
CA GLN A 59 -12.69 0.10 -13.91
C GLN A 59 -11.47 -0.13 -14.80
N ARG A 60 -11.11 0.85 -15.65
CA ARG A 60 -9.97 0.77 -16.56
C ARG A 60 -8.72 1.43 -16.03
N THR A 61 -8.88 2.47 -15.20
CA THR A 61 -7.77 3.31 -14.75
C THR A 61 -7.66 3.27 -13.23
N LEU A 62 -6.48 2.92 -12.73
CA LEU A 62 -6.13 2.99 -11.32
C LEU A 62 -5.21 4.19 -11.09
N TYR A 63 -5.69 5.16 -10.31
CA TYR A 63 -4.86 6.25 -9.80
C TYR A 63 -4.17 5.81 -8.51
N ALA A 64 -2.85 5.91 -8.47
CA ALA A 64 -2.05 5.56 -7.30
C ALA A 64 -1.29 6.79 -6.78
N GLY A 65 -1.61 7.20 -5.56
CA GLY A 65 -0.83 8.16 -4.80
C GLY A 65 0.38 7.48 -4.18
N ALA A 66 1.56 8.00 -4.50
CA ALA A 66 2.84 7.53 -4.02
C ALA A 66 3.65 8.68 -3.45
N GLN A 67 4.81 8.34 -2.89
CA GLN A 67 5.75 9.34 -2.40
C GLN A 67 6.15 10.29 -3.54
N ASP A 68 5.83 11.57 -3.36
CA ASP A 68 6.13 12.66 -4.29
C ASP A 68 5.57 12.49 -5.71
N ALA A 69 4.58 11.61 -5.91
CA ALA A 69 4.02 11.37 -7.22
C ALA A 69 2.58 10.88 -7.19
N VAL A 70 1.85 11.20 -8.25
CA VAL A 70 0.55 10.58 -8.56
C VAL A 70 0.70 9.84 -9.88
N LEU A 71 0.29 8.58 -9.90
CA LEU A 71 0.37 7.72 -11.07
C LEU A 71 -1.02 7.45 -11.61
N GLU A 72 -1.13 7.39 -12.93
CA GLU A 72 -2.30 6.95 -13.67
C GLU A 72 -1.93 5.64 -14.37
N LEU A 73 -2.59 4.55 -14.02
CA LEU A 73 -2.26 3.20 -14.45
C LEU A 73 -3.42 2.57 -15.23
N ASP A 74 -3.15 1.95 -16.37
CA ASP A 74 -4.12 1.10 -17.08
C ASP A 74 -4.13 -0.28 -16.45
N VAL A 75 -5.30 -0.70 -15.96
CA VAL A 75 -5.58 -2.00 -15.36
C VAL A 75 -6.58 -2.82 -16.18
N SER A 76 -6.92 -2.36 -17.40
CA SER A 76 -7.80 -3.07 -18.32
C SER A 76 -7.25 -4.42 -18.77
N PRO A 77 -5.94 -4.58 -19.05
CA PRO A 77 -5.38 -5.88 -19.42
C PRO A 77 -5.33 -6.83 -18.21
N LYS A 78 -5.76 -8.08 -18.41
CA LYS A 78 -5.92 -9.07 -17.33
C LYS A 78 -4.61 -9.39 -16.57
N ASP A 79 -3.48 -9.34 -17.25
CA ASP A 79 -2.19 -9.84 -16.73
C ASP A 79 -1.08 -8.77 -16.78
N SER A 80 -1.44 -7.49 -16.96
CA SER A 80 -0.46 -6.41 -16.97
C SER A 80 -1.04 -5.10 -16.47
N ILE A 81 -0.24 -4.35 -15.72
CA ILE A 81 -0.54 -2.97 -15.34
C ILE A 81 0.41 -2.07 -16.10
N GLN A 82 -0.11 -1.08 -16.83
CA GLN A 82 0.70 -0.19 -17.65
C GLN A 82 0.66 1.24 -17.11
N LEU A 83 1.79 1.93 -17.15
CA LEU A 83 1.84 3.34 -16.78
C LEU A 83 1.26 4.17 -17.93
N ILE A 84 0.18 4.91 -17.66
CA ILE A 84 -0.36 5.91 -18.58
C ILE A 84 0.41 7.21 -18.37
N ARG A 85 0.40 7.75 -17.14
CA ARG A 85 1.01 9.05 -16.80
C ARG A 85 1.55 9.07 -15.38
N LYS A 86 2.59 9.88 -15.16
CA LYS A 86 3.12 10.24 -13.85
C LYS A 86 3.06 11.76 -13.67
N LEU A 87 2.50 12.20 -12.56
CA LEU A 87 2.57 13.58 -12.08
C LEU A 87 3.58 13.64 -10.94
N GLU A 88 4.67 14.39 -11.13
CA GLU A 88 5.63 14.68 -10.05
C GLU A 88 5.03 15.72 -9.11
N TRP A 89 5.01 15.39 -7.82
CA TRP A 89 4.57 16.24 -6.71
C TRP A 89 5.65 16.24 -5.63
N SER A 90 6.89 16.56 -5.99
CA SER A 90 7.97 16.69 -5.01
C SER A 90 7.90 18.05 -4.31
N PRO A 91 8.20 18.13 -3.00
CA PRO A 91 8.31 19.40 -2.31
C PRO A 91 9.42 20.28 -2.91
N THR A 92 9.21 21.60 -2.88
CA THR A 92 10.20 22.55 -3.41
C THR A 92 11.38 22.65 -2.46
N LYS A 93 12.58 23.00 -2.96
CA LYS A 93 13.78 23.22 -2.12
C LYS A 93 13.54 24.13 -0.92
N LYS A 94 12.73 25.18 -1.09
CA LYS A 94 12.34 26.10 -0.02
C LYS A 94 11.54 25.41 1.09
N ASP A 95 10.60 24.53 0.73
CA ASP A 95 9.79 23.76 1.68
C ASP A 95 10.67 22.75 2.44
N THR A 96 11.62 22.15 1.73
CA THR A 96 12.63 21.26 2.30
C THR A 96 13.47 22.02 3.34
N GLU A 97 14.10 23.13 2.98
CA GLU A 97 14.93 23.93 3.90
C GLU A 97 14.15 24.37 5.15
N GLN A 98 12.93 24.89 4.96
CA GLN A 98 12.06 25.31 6.07
C GLN A 98 11.66 24.15 6.98
N CYS A 99 11.45 22.94 6.44
CA CYS A 99 11.14 21.75 7.21
C CYS A 99 12.38 21.22 7.98
N SER A 100 13.58 21.34 7.39
CA SER A 100 14.85 21.02 8.05
C SER A 100 15.12 21.95 9.22
N MET A 101 14.84 23.25 9.08
CA MET A 101 14.98 24.24 10.15
C MET A 101 14.09 23.93 11.36
N LYS A 102 12.98 23.21 11.14
CA LYS A 102 12.07 22.74 12.21
C LYS A 102 12.52 21.42 12.87
N GLY A 103 13.74 20.96 12.58
CA GLY A 103 14.32 19.76 13.21
C GLY A 103 13.78 18.43 12.72
N LYS A 104 13.07 18.41 11.58
CA LYS A 104 12.52 17.17 11.01
C LYS A 104 13.59 16.42 10.22
N LYS A 105 13.63 15.09 10.37
CA LYS A 105 14.59 14.24 9.64
C LYS A 105 14.39 14.38 8.13
N VAL A 106 15.50 14.39 7.38
CA VAL A 106 15.53 14.44 5.91
C VAL A 106 14.67 13.36 5.23
N VAL A 107 14.59 12.17 5.85
CA VAL A 107 13.77 11.03 5.36
C VAL A 107 12.25 11.29 5.41
N SER A 108 11.80 12.35 6.10
CA SER A 108 10.38 12.72 6.20
C SER A 108 10.00 13.88 5.27
N MET A 109 10.90 14.32 4.39
CA MET A 109 10.72 15.51 3.53
C MET A 109 10.00 15.19 2.22
N PHE A 110 8.91 14.43 2.32
CA PHE A 110 8.15 13.93 1.18
C PHE A 110 6.66 14.18 1.40
N VAL A 111 5.91 14.35 0.32
CA VAL A 111 4.45 14.48 0.42
C VAL A 111 3.85 13.08 0.64
N HIS A 112 3.38 12.83 1.86
CA HIS A 112 2.82 11.54 2.27
C HIS A 112 1.29 11.47 2.24
N ARG A 113 0.60 12.61 2.19
CA ARG A 113 -0.87 12.66 2.27
C ARG A 113 -1.45 13.22 0.99
N LEU A 114 -1.89 12.31 0.12
CA LEU A 114 -2.65 12.63 -1.08
C LEU A 114 -4.10 12.21 -0.88
N VAL A 115 -5.04 13.06 -1.28
CA VAL A 115 -6.47 12.72 -1.31
C VAL A 115 -6.90 12.78 -2.77
N LEU A 116 -7.29 11.63 -3.31
CA LEU A 116 -7.80 11.52 -4.68
C LEU A 116 -9.32 11.42 -4.63
N VAL A 117 -10.01 12.31 -5.35
CA VAL A 117 -11.47 12.29 -5.49
C VAL A 117 -11.85 12.53 -6.94
N PHE A 118 -12.89 11.84 -7.42
CA PHE A 118 -13.53 12.20 -8.68
C PHE A 118 -14.43 13.40 -8.42
N GLY A 119 -14.23 14.49 -9.17
CA GLY A 119 -15.16 15.61 -9.19
C GLY A 119 -16.54 15.16 -9.70
N PRO A 120 -17.61 15.91 -9.39
CA PRO A 120 -18.92 15.65 -9.98
C PRO A 120 -18.81 15.70 -11.51
N PRO A 121 -19.57 14.87 -12.26
CA PRO A 121 -19.53 14.88 -13.71
C PRO A 121 -19.97 16.25 -14.23
N LEU A 122 -18.99 17.08 -14.61
CA LEU A 122 -19.25 18.34 -15.27
C LEU A 122 -19.76 18.00 -16.68
N LEU A 123 -20.89 18.61 -17.05
CA LEU A 123 -21.52 18.50 -18.36
C LEU A 123 -20.69 19.26 -19.41
N SER A 124 -19.41 18.91 -19.60
CA SER A 124 -18.54 19.50 -20.63
C SER A 124 -17.31 18.60 -20.87
N SER A 125 -17.15 18.19 -22.12
CA SER A 125 -16.18 17.23 -22.64
C SER A 125 -14.76 17.78 -22.79
N SER A 126 -14.16 18.32 -21.74
CA SER A 126 -12.73 18.67 -21.74
C SER A 126 -12.17 18.82 -20.33
N LEU A 127 -11.41 17.83 -19.86
CA LEU A 127 -10.61 17.92 -18.63
C LEU A 127 -9.44 18.88 -18.87
N THR A 128 -9.44 20.04 -18.21
CA THR A 128 -8.32 20.98 -18.22
C THR A 128 -7.44 20.78 -16.98
N SER A 129 -6.16 21.10 -17.10
CA SER A 129 -5.10 20.95 -16.07
C SER A 129 -5.38 21.62 -14.71
N SER A 130 -6.49 22.34 -14.58
CA SER A 130 -6.97 23.06 -13.41
C SER A 130 -7.66 22.18 -12.36
N ASP A 131 -8.11 20.97 -12.69
CA ASP A 131 -8.86 20.12 -11.75
C ASP A 131 -7.96 19.36 -10.74
N LEU A 132 -6.64 19.52 -10.86
CA LEU A 132 -5.63 18.84 -10.02
C LEU A 132 -5.07 19.71 -8.88
N LEU A 133 -5.59 20.91 -8.65
CA LEU A 133 -5.04 21.83 -7.65
C LEU A 133 -6.13 22.35 -6.71
N SER A 134 -6.19 21.78 -5.51
CA SER A 134 -6.67 22.52 -4.34
C SER A 134 -5.87 22.14 -3.09
N PRO A 135 -4.80 22.89 -2.78
CA PRO A 135 -4.33 23.03 -1.41
C PRO A 135 -5.14 24.14 -0.77
N HIS A 136 -6.04 23.79 0.15
CA HIS A 136 -6.57 24.77 1.08
C HIS A 136 -5.43 25.13 2.05
N MET A 137 -5.14 26.44 2.13
CA MET A 137 -4.16 27.05 3.04
C MET A 137 -4.38 26.67 4.51
#